data_AF-A0A952Q772-F1
#
_entry.id   AF-A0A952Q772-F1
#
_cell.length_a   1.000
_cell.length_b   1.000
_cell.length_c   1.000
_cell.angle_alpha   90.00
_cell.angle_beta   90.00
_cell.angle_gamma   90.00
#
_symmetry.space_group_name_H-M   'P 1'
#
loop_
_entity.id
_entity.type
_entity.pdbx_description
1 polymer ?
#
loop_
_entity_poly.entity_id
_entity_poly.type
_entity_poly.pdbx_seq_one_letter_code
_entity_poly.pdbx_strand_id
1 'polypeptide(L)'
;MSTYPQVVLFGSISGGWRERAVIPVLERLGVTYFNPASGGDWTPEMGRREGEAMAHAETILMVFTNDLPSFTGLAETGWAALGAVERGQLFILCLPSENFRANTPWYLRWSGYVQRITRLFNHYAKSSRLLVREHAAKFTHPNIHVVDSLEEAVTLLRQRYAVAQS
;
A
#
# COMPACT_ATOMS: atom_id res chain seq x y z
N MET A 1 -25.30 6.77 7.72
CA MET A 1 -24.16 6.39 6.84
C MET A 1 -22.92 7.03 7.42
N SER A 2 -21.79 6.30 7.49
CA SER A 2 -20.50 6.86 7.96
C SER A 2 -20.07 8.03 7.07
N THR A 3 -19.59 9.12 7.67
CA THR A 3 -19.01 10.27 6.96
C THR A 3 -17.67 9.93 6.29
N TYR A 4 -17.02 8.87 6.75
CA TYR A 4 -15.68 8.45 6.31
C TYR A 4 -15.71 7.13 5.54
N PRO A 5 -14.77 6.93 4.60
CA PRO A 5 -14.63 5.67 3.87
C PRO A 5 -14.33 4.52 4.83
N GLN A 6 -14.87 3.33 4.57
CA GLN A 6 -14.55 2.14 5.37
C GLN A 6 -13.13 1.65 5.09
N VAL A 7 -12.68 1.73 3.83
CA VAL A 7 -11.33 1.29 3.43
C VAL A 7 -10.57 2.41 2.74
N VAL A 8 -9.32 2.65 3.15
CA VAL A 8 -8.41 3.53 2.41
C VAL A 8 -7.39 2.73 1.61
N LEU A 9 -7.12 3.17 0.37
CA LEU A 9 -6.30 2.45 -0.61
C LEU A 9 -4.96 3.14 -0.87
N PHE A 10 -3.97 2.91 0.00
CA PHE A 10 -2.64 3.52 -0.05
C PHE A 10 -1.57 2.61 -0.65
N GLY A 11 -0.37 3.13 -0.87
CA GLY A 11 0.76 2.42 -1.48
C GLY A 11 1.05 2.85 -2.91
N SER A 12 1.59 1.94 -3.73
CA SER A 12 2.02 2.22 -5.10
C SER A 12 0.94 2.92 -5.91
N ILE A 13 1.32 4.01 -6.59
CA ILE A 13 0.42 4.78 -7.46
C ILE A 13 0.12 4.07 -8.78
N SER A 14 1.04 3.22 -9.27
CA SER A 14 0.89 2.45 -10.50
C SER A 14 0.66 0.96 -10.23
N GLY A 15 0.54 0.20 -11.31
CA GLY A 15 0.41 -1.26 -11.27
C GLY A 15 -1.03 -1.76 -11.26
N GLY A 16 -2.03 -0.87 -11.34
CA GLY A 16 -3.44 -1.21 -11.59
C GLY A 16 -4.04 -2.16 -10.56
N TRP A 17 -3.49 -2.24 -9.35
CA TRP A 17 -3.91 -3.19 -8.32
C TRP A 17 -5.25 -2.79 -7.70
N ARG A 18 -5.53 -1.47 -7.64
CA ARG A 18 -6.80 -0.94 -7.14
C ARG A 18 -7.92 -1.35 -8.07
N GLU A 19 -7.82 -0.99 -9.34
CA GLU A 19 -8.87 -1.14 -10.35
C GLU A 19 -9.09 -2.59 -10.75
N ARG A 20 -8.01 -3.40 -10.79
CA ARG A 20 -8.10 -4.80 -11.26
C ARG A 20 -8.49 -5.79 -10.17
N ALA A 21 -8.18 -5.51 -8.89
CA ALA A 21 -8.31 -6.50 -7.83
C ALA A 21 -9.12 -6.03 -6.62
N VAL A 22 -8.89 -4.79 -6.15
CA VAL A 22 -9.44 -4.36 -4.84
C VAL A 22 -10.78 -3.67 -4.98
N ILE A 23 -10.88 -2.62 -5.80
CA ILE A 23 -12.11 -1.84 -6.00
C ILE A 23 -13.29 -2.74 -6.40
N PRO A 24 -13.16 -3.66 -7.38
CA PRO A 24 -14.27 -4.55 -7.75
C PRO A 24 -14.71 -5.50 -6.62
N VAL A 25 -13.86 -5.75 -5.63
CA VAL A 25 -14.23 -6.55 -4.44
C VAL A 25 -15.02 -5.70 -3.47
N LEU A 26 -14.55 -4.48 -3.18
CA LEU A 26 -15.21 -3.55 -2.27
C LEU A 26 -16.60 -3.15 -2.80
N GLU A 27 -16.73 -2.87 -4.09
CA GLU A 27 -18.00 -2.55 -4.74
C GLU A 27 -19.01 -3.70 -4.63
N ARG A 28 -18.58 -4.94 -4.88
CA ARG A 28 -19.45 -6.13 -4.71
C ARG A 28 -19.89 -6.34 -3.26
N LEU A 29 -19.08 -5.93 -2.30
CA LEU A 29 -19.39 -6.03 -0.87
C LEU A 29 -20.17 -4.82 -0.34
N GLY A 30 -20.42 -3.80 -1.18
CA GLY A 30 -21.08 -2.56 -0.75
C GLY A 30 -20.24 -1.72 0.21
N VAL A 31 -18.90 -1.89 0.20
CA VAL A 31 -17.96 -1.24 1.12
C VAL A 31 -17.47 0.07 0.53
N THR A 32 -17.57 1.17 1.27
CA THR A 32 -17.09 2.48 0.81
C THR A 32 -15.56 2.56 0.89
N TYR A 33 -14.94 3.26 -0.05
CA TYR A 33 -13.48 3.37 -0.10
C TYR A 33 -12.99 4.75 -0.50
N PHE A 34 -11.75 5.05 -0.12
CA PHE A 34 -11.01 6.22 -0.57
C PHE A 34 -9.79 5.81 -1.39
N ASN A 35 -9.72 6.36 -2.60
CA ASN A 35 -8.61 6.18 -3.52
C ASN A 35 -7.87 7.52 -3.70
N PRO A 36 -6.60 7.63 -3.26
CA PRO A 36 -5.82 8.86 -3.39
C PRO A 36 -5.37 9.16 -4.84
N ALA A 37 -5.57 8.25 -5.79
CA ALA A 37 -5.14 8.42 -7.18
C ALA A 37 -5.79 9.64 -7.84
N SER A 38 -5.07 10.75 -7.87
CA SER A 38 -5.39 11.94 -8.65
C SER A 38 -4.55 11.94 -9.92
N GLY A 39 -5.16 12.14 -11.09
CA GLY A 39 -4.45 12.32 -12.35
C GLY A 39 -3.65 13.64 -12.48
N GLY A 40 -3.37 14.34 -11.37
CA GLY A 40 -2.72 15.65 -11.33
C GLY A 40 -1.67 15.77 -10.23
N ASP A 41 -1.04 16.95 -10.14
CA ASP A 41 0.03 17.22 -9.19
C ASP A 41 -0.45 17.11 -7.74
N TRP A 42 0.38 16.49 -6.91
CA TRP A 42 0.12 16.38 -5.47
C TRP A 42 0.19 17.77 -4.81
N THR A 43 -0.75 18.04 -3.90
CA THR A 43 -0.79 19.29 -3.14
C THR A 43 -0.84 19.02 -1.64
N PRO A 44 -0.40 19.98 -0.79
CA PRO A 44 -0.48 19.83 0.67
C PRO A 44 -1.89 19.52 1.19
N GLU A 45 -2.92 20.05 0.53
CA GLU A 45 -4.31 19.80 0.91
C GLU A 45 -4.74 18.35 0.66
N MET A 46 -4.22 17.75 -0.42
CA MET A 46 -4.45 16.33 -0.68
C MET A 46 -3.81 15.47 0.41
N GLY A 47 -2.60 15.82 0.87
CA GLY A 47 -1.96 15.16 2.00
C GLY A 47 -2.78 15.23 3.29
N ARG A 48 -3.40 16.38 3.60
CA ARG A 48 -4.30 16.52 4.76
C ARG A 48 -5.51 15.62 4.62
N ARG A 49 -6.17 15.62 3.45
CA ARG A 49 -7.33 14.78 3.17
C ARG A 49 -6.99 13.29 3.25
N GLU A 50 -5.82 12.89 2.74
CA GLU A 50 -5.30 11.53 2.82
C GLU A 50 -5.10 11.09 4.28
N GLY A 51 -4.44 11.94 5.08
CA GLY A 51 -4.22 11.66 6.50
C GLY A 51 -5.54 11.57 7.29
N GLU A 52 -6.47 12.48 7.02
CA GLU A 52 -7.80 12.50 7.65
C GLU A 52 -8.62 11.25 7.30
N ALA A 53 -8.65 10.86 6.03
CA ALA A 53 -9.32 9.63 5.59
C ALA A 53 -8.68 8.39 6.25
N MET A 54 -7.35 8.34 6.32
CA MET A 54 -6.62 7.25 6.96
C MET A 54 -6.89 7.17 8.46
N ALA A 55 -7.01 8.30 9.16
CA ALA A 55 -7.28 8.35 10.60
C ALA A 55 -8.67 7.82 10.99
N HIS A 56 -9.64 7.92 10.08
CA HIS A 56 -11.04 7.60 10.36
C HIS A 56 -11.59 6.37 9.64
N ALA A 57 -10.83 5.77 8.73
CA ALA A 57 -11.23 4.53 8.07
C ALA A 57 -11.32 3.34 9.05
N GLU A 58 -12.04 2.29 8.69
CA GLU A 58 -12.04 1.05 9.46
C GLU A 58 -10.83 0.16 9.10
N THR A 59 -10.43 0.19 7.83
CA THR A 59 -9.32 -0.59 7.28
C THR A 59 -8.37 0.30 6.47
N ILE A 60 -7.07 0.18 6.77
CA ILE A 60 -5.98 0.75 5.98
C ILE A 60 -5.35 -0.37 5.16
N LEU A 61 -5.51 -0.30 3.84
CA LEU A 61 -4.82 -1.20 2.91
C LEU A 61 -3.68 -0.45 2.23
N MET A 62 -2.45 -0.92 2.42
CA MET A 62 -1.26 -0.43 1.72
C MET A 62 -0.70 -1.52 0.81
N VAL A 63 -0.64 -1.26 -0.50
CA VAL A 63 -0.12 -2.23 -1.49
C VAL A 63 1.09 -1.67 -2.22
N PHE A 64 2.22 -2.39 -2.16
CA PHE A 64 3.46 -1.99 -2.81
C PHE A 64 3.86 -2.96 -3.92
N THR A 65 3.53 -2.62 -5.15
CA THR A 65 3.91 -3.35 -6.36
C THR A 65 5.43 -3.40 -6.59
N ASN A 66 5.90 -4.35 -7.40
CA ASN A 66 7.34 -4.58 -7.65
C ASN A 66 7.99 -3.66 -8.70
N ASP A 67 7.22 -2.74 -9.28
CA ASP A 67 7.62 -1.84 -10.37
C ASP A 67 8.01 -0.43 -9.88
N LEU A 68 7.63 -0.04 -8.65
CA LEU A 68 7.95 1.26 -8.07
C LEU A 68 8.80 1.18 -6.79
N PRO A 69 9.81 2.05 -6.62
CA PRO A 69 10.61 2.08 -5.38
C PRO A 69 9.77 2.38 -4.13
N SER A 70 8.78 3.27 -4.26
CA SER A 70 7.79 3.61 -3.23
C SER A 70 8.36 4.04 -1.88
N PHE A 71 9.51 4.71 -1.86
CA PHE A 71 10.20 5.11 -0.62
C PHE A 71 9.32 5.86 0.38
N THR A 72 8.60 6.89 -0.08
CA THR A 72 7.72 7.69 0.78
C THR A 72 6.59 6.86 1.39
N GLY A 73 5.93 6.05 0.57
CA GLY A 73 4.86 5.17 1.07
C GLY A 73 5.38 4.10 2.02
N LEU A 74 6.58 3.54 1.77
CA LEU A 74 7.21 2.59 2.68
C LEU A 74 7.61 3.23 4.02
N ALA A 75 7.99 4.50 4.03
CA ALA A 75 8.24 5.22 5.28
C ALA A 75 6.93 5.49 6.06
N GLU A 76 5.83 5.71 5.34
CA GLU A 76 4.49 5.93 5.92
C GLU A 76 3.93 4.67 6.60
N THR A 77 4.31 3.46 6.18
CA THR A 77 3.73 2.21 6.73
C THR A 77 3.88 2.09 8.25
N GLY A 78 4.98 2.59 8.82
CA GLY A 78 5.20 2.56 10.27
C GLY A 78 4.20 3.43 11.03
N TRP A 79 3.98 4.66 10.56
CA TRP A 79 2.99 5.58 11.14
C TRP A 79 1.57 5.09 10.94
N ALA A 80 1.27 4.55 9.76
CA ALA A 80 -0.03 3.98 9.46
C ALA A 80 -0.35 2.77 10.37
N ALA A 81 0.62 1.85 10.55
CA ALA A 81 0.45 0.69 11.42
C ALA A 81 0.29 1.08 12.90
N LEU A 82 1.13 2.00 13.41
CA LEU A 82 1.01 2.49 14.79
C LEU A 82 -0.34 3.18 15.01
N GLY A 83 -0.71 4.08 14.10
CA GLY A 83 -1.99 4.78 14.19
C GLY A 83 -3.18 3.82 14.11
N ALA A 84 -3.10 2.77 13.29
CA ALA A 84 -4.13 1.74 13.22
C ALA A 84 -4.32 1.02 14.56
N VAL A 85 -3.22 0.70 15.25
CA VAL A 85 -3.26 0.09 16.59
C VAL A 85 -3.93 1.03 17.60
N GLU A 86 -3.50 2.30 17.65
CA GLU A 86 -4.07 3.27 18.60
C GLU A 86 -5.57 3.52 18.38
N ARG A 87 -6.04 3.41 17.14
CA ARG A 87 -7.44 3.68 16.77
C ARG A 87 -8.28 2.43 16.57
N GLY A 88 -7.73 1.24 16.80
CA GLY A 88 -8.44 -0.03 16.62
C GLY A 88 -8.81 -0.36 15.17
N GLN A 89 -8.09 0.18 14.19
CA GLN A 89 -8.29 -0.06 12.76
C GLN A 89 -7.62 -1.37 12.32
N LEU A 90 -8.12 -1.98 11.24
CA LEU A 90 -7.43 -3.06 10.55
C LEU A 90 -6.34 -2.50 9.65
N PHE A 91 -5.11 -2.99 9.74
CA PHE A 91 -4.00 -2.61 8.88
C PHE A 91 -3.53 -3.81 8.07
N ILE A 92 -3.56 -3.67 6.74
CA ILE A 92 -3.09 -4.69 5.80
C ILE A 92 -1.97 -4.08 4.95
N LEU A 93 -0.77 -4.62 5.09
CA LEU A 93 0.39 -4.31 4.26
C LEU A 93 0.66 -5.44 3.27
N CYS A 94 0.35 -5.22 2.00
CA CYS A 94 0.76 -6.10 0.91
C CYS A 94 2.12 -5.67 0.38
N LEU A 95 3.16 -6.43 0.72
CA LEU A 95 4.53 -6.12 0.37
C LEU A 95 5.23 -7.39 -0.15
N PRO A 96 5.17 -7.67 -1.47
CA PRO A 96 5.75 -8.88 -2.04
C PRO A 96 7.24 -9.03 -1.67
N SER A 97 7.61 -10.20 -1.16
CA SER A 97 8.97 -10.53 -0.72
C SER A 97 9.99 -10.64 -1.85
N GLU A 98 9.55 -10.88 -3.09
CA GLU A 98 10.45 -11.13 -4.21
C GLU A 98 10.29 -10.15 -5.38
N ASN A 99 11.35 -10.03 -6.18
CA ASN A 99 11.32 -9.54 -7.56
C ASN A 99 11.11 -8.04 -7.78
N PHE A 100 11.41 -7.17 -6.81
CA PHE A 100 11.55 -5.74 -7.12
C PHE A 100 12.63 -5.53 -8.20
N ARG A 101 12.23 -4.93 -9.32
CA ARG A 101 13.12 -4.53 -10.41
C ARG A 101 12.64 -3.20 -10.98
N ALA A 102 13.37 -2.14 -10.70
CA ALA A 102 13.23 -0.90 -11.43
C ALA A 102 13.61 -1.15 -12.90
N ASN A 103 12.67 -0.95 -13.81
CA ASN A 103 12.92 -1.07 -15.24
C ASN A 103 13.62 0.17 -15.77
N THR A 104 14.91 0.05 -16.08
CA THR A 104 15.61 1.09 -16.86
C THR A 104 15.19 0.99 -18.33
N PRO A 105 14.70 2.08 -18.94
CA PRO A 105 14.40 2.11 -20.37
C PRO A 105 15.62 1.66 -21.20
N TRP A 106 15.37 0.86 -22.24
CA TRP A 106 16.43 0.17 -22.99
C TRP A 106 17.48 1.15 -23.57
N TYR A 107 17.05 2.34 -24.00
CA TYR A 107 17.92 3.36 -24.58
C TYR A 107 18.86 4.01 -23.55
N LEU A 108 18.54 3.94 -22.25
CA LEU A 108 19.40 4.45 -21.18
C LEU A 108 20.39 3.39 -20.65
N ARG A 109 20.27 2.12 -21.08
CA ARG A 109 21.12 1.02 -20.58
C ARG A 109 22.57 1.08 -21.08
N TRP A 110 22.84 1.83 -22.14
CA TRP A 110 24.18 1.93 -22.75
C TRP A 110 25.15 2.82 -21.97
N SER A 111 24.65 3.63 -21.02
CA SER A 111 25.50 4.47 -20.18
C SER A 111 25.89 3.75 -18.88
N GLY A 112 27.20 3.54 -18.67
CA GLY A 112 27.73 2.96 -17.43
C GLY A 112 27.35 3.77 -16.18
N TYR A 113 27.19 5.09 -16.32
CA TYR A 113 26.68 5.97 -15.26
C TYR A 113 25.23 5.65 -14.91
N VAL A 114 24.35 5.52 -15.91
CA VAL A 114 22.94 5.17 -15.67
C VAL A 114 22.80 3.77 -15.08
N GLN A 115 23.63 2.81 -15.49
CA GLN A 115 23.65 1.49 -14.88
C GLN A 115 24.02 1.56 -13.39
N ARG A 116 25.00 2.40 -13.02
CA ARG A 116 25.38 2.60 -11.61
C ARG A 116 24.23 3.20 -10.80
N ILE A 117 23.58 4.25 -11.31
CA ILE A 117 22.42 4.86 -10.65
C ILE A 117 21.27 3.86 -10.53
N THR A 118 20.96 3.11 -11.59
CA THR A 118 19.94 2.05 -11.58
C THR A 118 20.23 1.00 -10.51
N ARG A 119 21.47 0.53 -10.40
CA ARG A 119 21.87 -0.44 -9.37
C ARG A 119 21.68 0.13 -7.96
N LEU A 120 22.03 1.40 -7.76
CA LEU A 120 21.85 2.08 -6.49
C LEU A 120 20.36 2.20 -6.12
N PHE A 121 19.52 2.64 -7.05
CA PHE A 121 18.07 2.71 -6.86
C PHE A 121 17.47 1.33 -6.55
N ASN A 122 17.85 0.29 -7.30
CA ASN A 122 17.41 -1.07 -7.03
C ASN A 122 17.87 -1.60 -5.68
N HIS A 123 19.10 -1.29 -5.27
CA HIS A 123 19.63 -1.66 -3.97
C HIS A 123 18.78 -1.03 -2.86
N TYR A 124 18.58 0.28 -2.88
CA TYR A 124 17.80 0.97 -1.87
C TYR A 124 16.34 0.54 -1.84
N ALA A 125 15.69 0.39 -2.98
CA ALA A 125 14.31 -0.08 -3.04
C ALA A 125 14.17 -1.49 -2.45
N LYS A 126 15.11 -2.41 -2.75
CA LYS A 126 15.12 -3.75 -2.15
C LYS A 126 15.39 -3.72 -0.66
N SER A 127 16.39 -2.97 -0.22
CA SER A 127 16.76 -2.90 1.21
C SER A 127 15.64 -2.27 2.03
N SER A 128 14.98 -1.20 1.54
CA SER A 128 13.85 -0.58 2.24
C SER A 128 12.69 -1.55 2.44
N ARG A 129 12.35 -2.33 1.40
CA ARG A 129 11.28 -3.35 1.50
C ARG A 129 11.63 -4.46 2.48
N LEU A 130 12.87 -4.95 2.43
CA LEU A 130 13.36 -5.97 3.35
C LEU A 130 13.29 -5.45 4.80
N LEU A 131 13.80 -4.25 5.06
CA LEU A 131 13.76 -3.65 6.40
C LEU A 131 12.33 -3.49 6.91
N VAL A 132 11.41 -2.97 6.09
CA VAL A 132 9.99 -2.83 6.46
C VAL A 132 9.40 -4.20 6.83
N ARG A 133 9.67 -5.26 6.05
CA ARG A 133 9.21 -6.62 6.37
C ARG A 133 9.80 -7.14 7.67
N GLU A 134 11.12 -7.02 7.84
CA GLU A 134 11.81 -7.49 9.05
C GLU A 134 11.30 -6.79 10.31
N HIS A 135 11.04 -5.48 10.23
CA HIS A 135 10.44 -4.73 11.33
C HIS A 135 8.99 -5.15 11.56
N ALA A 136 8.17 -5.22 10.52
CA ALA A 136 6.77 -5.59 10.63
C ALA A 136 6.58 -7.01 11.21
N ALA A 137 7.48 -7.95 10.88
CA ALA A 137 7.51 -9.29 11.46
C ALA A 137 7.81 -9.33 12.97
N LYS A 138 8.32 -8.24 13.57
CA LYS A 138 8.49 -8.12 15.02
C LYS A 138 7.24 -7.62 15.74
N PHE A 139 6.24 -7.10 15.01
CA PHE A 139 4.98 -6.67 15.60
C PHE A 139 3.96 -7.81 15.50
N THR A 140 3.54 -8.33 16.64
CA THR A 140 2.41 -9.27 16.72
C THR A 140 1.21 -8.51 17.25
N HIS A 141 0.25 -8.23 16.38
CA HIS A 141 -1.00 -7.57 16.76
C HIS A 141 -2.16 -8.14 15.92
N PRO A 142 -3.33 -8.44 16.51
CA PRO A 142 -4.44 -9.09 15.79
C PRO A 142 -4.99 -8.27 14.61
N ASN A 143 -4.79 -6.95 14.64
CA ASN A 143 -5.24 -6.05 13.58
C ASN A 143 -4.14 -5.68 12.56
N ILE A 144 -2.92 -6.22 12.67
CA ILE A 144 -1.83 -5.95 11.73
C ILE A 144 -1.57 -7.22 10.91
N HIS A 145 -1.72 -7.11 9.59
CA HIS A 145 -1.41 -8.18 8.65
C HIS A 145 -0.39 -7.71 7.63
N VAL A 146 0.69 -8.48 7.49
CA VAL A 146 1.67 -8.32 6.42
C VAL A 146 1.55 -9.52 5.52
N VAL A 147 1.26 -9.29 4.24
CA VAL A 147 0.97 -10.34 3.26
C VAL A 147 1.88 -10.20 2.05
N ASP A 148 2.13 -11.34 1.40
CA ASP A 148 3.04 -11.43 0.26
C ASP A 148 2.36 -11.19 -1.08
N SER A 149 1.03 -11.32 -1.12
CA SER A 149 0.26 -11.25 -2.35
C SER A 149 -0.98 -10.39 -2.24
N LEU A 150 -1.41 -9.85 -3.39
CA LEU A 150 -2.65 -9.10 -3.49
C LEU A 150 -3.87 -10.00 -3.25
N GLU A 151 -3.76 -11.29 -3.54
CA GLU A 151 -4.80 -12.28 -3.30
C GLU A 151 -5.06 -12.48 -1.80
N GLU A 152 -4.00 -12.59 -1.00
CA GLU A 152 -4.10 -12.65 0.46
C GLU A 152 -4.73 -11.37 1.03
N ALA A 153 -4.29 -10.19 0.55
CA ALA A 153 -4.86 -8.91 0.97
C ALA A 153 -6.38 -8.83 0.68
N VAL A 154 -6.79 -9.25 -0.52
CA VAL A 154 -8.21 -9.32 -0.92
C VAL A 154 -8.98 -10.32 -0.06
N THR A 155 -8.35 -11.45 0.29
CA THR A 155 -8.97 -12.48 1.15
C THR A 155 -9.27 -11.91 2.54
N LEU A 156 -8.34 -11.17 3.14
CA LEU A 156 -8.54 -10.50 4.42
C LEU A 156 -9.68 -9.46 4.35
N LEU A 157 -9.76 -8.68 3.26
CA LEU A 157 -10.89 -7.76 3.05
C LEU A 157 -12.22 -8.50 2.98
N ARG A 158 -12.29 -9.62 2.25
CA ARG A 158 -13.51 -10.44 2.19
C ARG A 158 -13.88 -10.98 3.55
N GLN A 159 -12.94 -11.52 4.31
CA GLN A 159 -13.20 -12.04 5.65
C GLN A 159 -13.74 -10.94 6.58
N ARG A 160 -13.18 -9.73 6.48
CA ARG A 160 -13.60 -8.58 7.29
C ARG A 160 -15.03 -8.11 6.97
N TYR A 161 -15.40 -8.08 5.68
CA TYR A 161 -16.62 -7.40 5.23
C TYR A 161 -17.73 -8.32 4.71
N ALA A 162 -17.46 -9.60 4.45
CA ALA A 162 -18.49 -10.55 4.01
C ALA A 162 -19.51 -10.90 5.11
N VAL A 163 -19.13 -10.76 6.39
CA VAL A 163 -20.00 -11.08 7.55
C VAL A 163 -21.02 -9.96 7.81
N ALA A 164 -20.83 -8.76 7.26
CA ALA A 164 -21.70 -7.61 7.51
C ALA A 164 -23.01 -7.62 6.69
N GLN A 165 -23.29 -8.68 5.93
CA GLN A 165 -24.47 -8.79 5.05
C GLN A 165 -25.47 -9.90 5.45
N SER A 166 -25.28 -10.56 6.59
CA SER A 166 -26.20 -11.59 7.14
C SER A 166 -26.99 -11.07 8.34
#